data_AF-A0A0C6FLJ4-F1
#
_entry.id   AF-A0A0C6FLJ4-F1
#
_cell.length_a   1.000
_cell.length_b   1.000
_cell.length_c   1.000
_cell.angle_alpha   90.00
_cell.angle_beta   90.00
_cell.angle_gamma   90.00
#
_symmetry.space_group_name_H-M   'P 1'
#
loop_
_entity.id
_entity.type
_entity.pdbx_description
1 polymer ?
#
loop_
_entity_poly.entity_id
_entity_poly.type
_entity_poly.pdbx_seq_one_letter_code
_entity_poly.pdbx_strand_id
1 'polypeptide(L)'
;MQLAGRCRLEHSDNAGPTAPSVGIFWGVPDGGRTVLVTDCTAMTEAEVYGDCLTHPRGHHEVWEAWRKLGATALRRRGLPPAIVSHEYEAFPRGRVVYMREPALFTLYADRHLQRPETVTNILRLFGLAGERHTVRSDAHYRTRDGGQFT
;
A
#
# COMPACT_ATOMS: atom_id res chain seq x y z
N MET A 1 -19.51 20.62 2.73
CA MET A 1 -18.50 19.81 3.43
C MET A 1 -18.70 18.37 2.99
N GLN A 2 -17.99 17.92 1.95
CA GLN A 2 -18.17 16.59 1.35
C GLN A 2 -17.31 15.59 2.14
N LEU A 3 -17.96 14.57 2.69
CA LEU A 3 -17.31 13.43 3.35
C LEU A 3 -16.62 12.60 2.26
N ALA A 4 -15.28 12.61 2.25
CA ALA A 4 -14.47 11.75 1.40
C ALA A 4 -14.78 10.28 1.72
N GLY A 5 -15.02 9.49 0.67
CA GLY A 5 -15.29 8.06 0.71
C GLY A 5 -14.18 7.33 1.46
N ARG A 6 -14.50 6.88 2.67
CA ARG A 6 -13.61 6.01 3.45
C ARG A 6 -13.85 4.59 2.98
N CYS A 7 -12.90 4.01 2.23
CA CYS A 7 -12.82 2.55 2.16
C CYS A 7 -12.58 2.06 3.59
N ARG A 8 -13.62 1.41 4.12
CA ARG A 8 -13.72 0.92 5.49
C ARG A 8 -12.64 -0.14 5.71
N LEU A 9 -11.81 0.04 6.73
CA LEU A 9 -10.96 -1.02 7.29
C LEU A 9 -11.88 -2.02 8.02
N GLU A 10 -12.47 -2.96 7.30
CA GLU A 10 -13.16 -4.12 7.89
C GLU A 10 -12.15 -5.27 8.04
N HIS A 11 -12.16 -5.92 9.21
CA HIS A 11 -11.42 -7.15 9.44
C HIS A 11 -12.26 -8.39 9.14
N SER A 12 -11.55 -9.42 8.67
CA SER A 12 -11.87 -10.85 8.79
C SER A 12 -12.86 -11.42 7.77
N ASP A 13 -12.44 -11.44 6.51
CA ASP A 13 -12.14 -12.67 5.76
C ASP A 13 -11.24 -12.31 4.57
N ASN A 14 -10.57 -13.29 4.00
CA ASN A 14 -9.52 -13.23 2.97
C ASN A 14 -9.92 -12.59 1.60
N ALA A 15 -10.62 -11.47 1.57
CA ALA A 15 -11.09 -10.79 0.37
C ALA A 15 -10.55 -9.35 0.34
N GLY A 16 -9.60 -9.08 -0.56
CA GLY A 16 -9.27 -7.70 -0.90
C GLY A 16 -10.44 -6.99 -1.59
N PRO A 17 -10.30 -5.70 -1.97
CA PRO A 17 -11.36 -4.96 -2.62
C PRO A 17 -11.84 -5.72 -3.86
N THR A 18 -13.16 -5.83 -3.99
CA THR A 18 -13.82 -6.49 -5.12
C THR A 18 -13.74 -5.66 -6.40
N ALA A 19 -13.36 -4.38 -6.29
CA ALA A 19 -13.16 -3.47 -7.42
C ALA A 19 -11.68 -3.04 -7.51
N PRO A 20 -11.14 -2.82 -8.73
CA PRO A 20 -9.79 -2.30 -8.91
C PRO A 20 -9.58 -0.96 -8.21
N SER A 21 -8.37 -0.74 -7.70
CA SER A 21 -7.99 0.47 -6.98
C SER A 21 -6.51 0.83 -7.19
N VAL A 22 -6.20 2.12 -7.01
CA VAL A 22 -4.83 2.64 -6.90
C VAL A 22 -4.53 2.94 -5.44
N GLY A 23 -3.26 3.10 -5.07
CA GLY A 23 -2.91 3.34 -3.68
C GLY A 23 -1.46 3.12 -3.36
N ILE A 24 -1.18 3.14 -2.07
CA ILE A 24 0.15 2.98 -1.51
C ILE A 24 0.17 1.84 -0.52
N PHE A 25 1.33 1.21 -0.37
CA PHE A 25 1.48 0.05 0.49
C PHE A 25 2.86 -0.04 1.11
N TRP A 26 2.95 -0.79 2.21
CA TRP A 26 4.17 -1.15 2.91
C TRP A 26 4.15 -2.62 3.31
N GLY A 27 5.32 -3.23 3.44
CA GLY A 27 5.51 -4.47 4.19
C GLY A 27 6.13 -4.17 5.54
N VAL A 28 5.35 -4.30 6.61
CA VAL A 28 5.75 -3.92 7.97
C VAL A 28 5.90 -5.18 8.84
N PRO A 29 7.00 -5.33 9.61
CA PRO A 29 7.17 -6.46 10.50
C PRO A 29 6.17 -6.42 11.66
N ASP A 30 5.55 -7.57 11.95
CA ASP A 30 4.69 -7.78 13.12
C ASP A 30 4.81 -9.24 13.57
N GLY A 31 5.31 -9.48 14.79
CA GLY A 31 5.39 -10.83 15.36
C GLY A 31 6.16 -11.85 14.52
N GLY A 32 7.29 -11.44 13.91
CA GLY A 32 8.16 -12.33 13.11
C GLY A 32 7.70 -12.58 11.67
N ARG A 33 6.58 -11.97 11.25
CA ARG A 33 6.10 -11.99 9.85
C ARG A 33 6.02 -10.59 9.28
N THR A 34 5.97 -10.49 7.95
CA THR A 34 5.66 -9.23 7.26
C THR A 34 4.15 -9.13 7.06
N VAL A 35 3.56 -8.01 7.49
CA VAL A 35 2.16 -7.65 7.26
C VAL A 35 2.12 -6.57 6.18
N LEU A 36 1.33 -6.80 5.14
CA LEU A 36 1.06 -5.78 4.12
C LEU A 36 0.01 -4.82 4.66
N VAL A 37 0.33 -3.53 4.67
CA VAL A 37 -0.61 -2.45 5.00
C VAL A 37 -0.80 -1.58 3.76
N THR A 38 -2.03 -1.14 3.53
CA THR A 38 -2.42 -0.41 2.32
C THR A 38 -3.31 0.79 2.66
N ASP A 39 -3.23 1.82 1.81
CA ASP A 39 -4.23 2.89 1.73
C ASP A 39 -4.63 2.99 0.26
N CYS A 40 -5.91 2.74 -0.03
CA CYS A 40 -6.42 2.55 -1.38
C CYS A 40 -7.45 3.64 -1.74
N THR A 41 -7.53 3.94 -3.04
CA THR A 41 -8.53 4.81 -3.64
C THR A 41 -9.19 4.07 -4.80
N ALA A 42 -10.52 4.03 -4.79
CA ALA A 42 -11.28 3.45 -5.90
C ALA A 42 -10.97 4.20 -7.21
N MET A 43 -11.04 3.50 -8.34
CA MET A 43 -10.73 4.11 -9.65
C MET A 43 -11.55 5.37 -9.96
N THR A 44 -12.79 5.46 -9.46
CA THR A 44 -13.67 6.62 -9.63
C THR A 44 -13.27 7.85 -8.81
N GLU A 45 -12.43 7.66 -7.79
CA GLU A 45 -11.94 8.71 -6.89
C GLU A 45 -10.44 8.98 -7.08
N ALA A 46 -9.80 8.26 -8.02
CA ALA A 46 -8.38 8.38 -8.28
C ALA A 46 -8.05 9.75 -8.88
N GLU A 47 -6.91 10.30 -8.48
CA GLU A 47 -6.41 11.58 -8.97
C GLU A 47 -5.74 11.41 -10.33
N VAL A 48 -5.98 12.34 -11.26
CA VAL A 48 -5.26 12.40 -12.53
C VAL A 48 -3.91 13.07 -12.29
N TYR A 49 -2.82 12.38 -12.65
CA TYR A 49 -1.47 12.91 -12.58
C TYR A 49 -0.70 12.58 -13.87
N GLY A 50 -0.52 13.59 -14.74
CA GLY A 50 0.03 13.37 -16.08
C GLY A 50 -0.78 12.29 -16.82
N ASP A 51 -0.13 11.23 -17.28
CA ASP A 51 -0.78 10.14 -18.03
C ASP A 51 -1.33 9.01 -17.15
N CYS A 52 -1.25 9.12 -15.82
CA CYS A 52 -1.73 8.09 -14.91
C CYS A 52 -2.86 8.55 -13.99
N LEU A 53 -3.59 7.58 -13.45
CA LEU A 53 -4.44 7.73 -12.29
C LEU A 53 -3.67 7.24 -11.06
N THR A 54 -3.66 8.05 -10.01
CA THR A 54 -2.87 7.82 -8.80
C THR A 54 -3.71 8.04 -7.54
N HIS A 55 -3.17 7.57 -6.43
CA HIS A 55 -3.74 7.84 -5.11
C HIS A 55 -3.41 9.27 -4.66
N PRO A 56 -4.42 10.06 -4.22
CA PRO A 56 -4.27 11.49 -3.95
C PRO A 56 -3.33 11.82 -2.78
N ARG A 57 -3.02 10.85 -1.92
CA ARG A 57 -2.19 11.07 -0.73
C ARG A 57 -0.77 10.54 -0.92
N GLY A 58 0.16 11.16 -0.22
CA GLY A 58 1.56 10.73 -0.16
C GLY A 58 1.82 9.69 0.95
N HIS A 59 2.89 8.91 0.81
CA HIS A 59 3.32 7.94 1.83
C HIS A 59 3.53 8.58 3.20
N HIS A 60 4.26 9.69 3.25
CA HIS A 60 4.51 10.43 4.49
C HIS A 60 3.20 10.86 5.16
N GLU A 61 2.26 11.43 4.41
CA GLU A 61 1.00 11.93 4.94
C GLU A 61 0.13 10.83 5.55
N VAL A 62 0.00 9.69 4.86
CA VAL A 62 -0.76 8.53 5.34
C VAL A 62 -0.09 7.93 6.58
N TRP A 63 1.22 7.75 6.53
CA TRP A 63 1.98 7.16 7.62
C TRP A 63 1.91 8.00 8.90
N GLU A 64 2.09 9.32 8.79
CA GLU A 64 1.96 10.23 9.93
C GLU A 64 0.55 10.23 10.54
N ALA A 65 -0.48 10.11 9.71
CA ALA A 65 -1.84 9.97 10.20
C ALA A 65 -2.01 8.68 11.02
N TRP A 66 -1.38 7.57 10.63
CA TRP A 66 -1.38 6.32 11.39
C TRP A 66 -0.54 6.40 12.67
N ARG A 67 0.67 6.97 12.61
CA ARG A 67 1.54 7.17 13.78
C ARG A 67 0.83 7.88 14.92
N LYS A 68 0.09 8.94 14.61
CA LYS A 68 -0.68 9.76 15.58
C LYS A 68 -1.78 9.00 16.32
N LEU A 69 -2.23 7.85 15.81
CA LEU A 69 -3.28 7.05 16.47
C LEU A 69 -2.76 6.34 17.74
N GLY A 70 -1.47 6.06 17.81
CA GLY A 70 -0.86 5.26 18.87
C GLY A 70 -1.12 3.74 18.73
N ALA A 71 -0.28 2.95 19.41
CA ALA A 71 -0.19 1.49 19.22
C ALA A 71 -1.52 0.76 19.47
N THR A 72 -2.27 1.13 20.51
CA THR A 72 -3.54 0.49 20.85
C THR A 72 -4.59 0.68 19.75
N ALA A 73 -4.69 1.88 19.18
CA ALA A 73 -5.65 2.16 18.11
C ALA A 73 -5.25 1.49 16.80
N LEU A 74 -3.95 1.40 16.50
CA LEU A 74 -3.45 0.66 15.35
C LEU A 74 -3.78 -0.84 15.43
N ARG A 75 -3.55 -1.48 16.59
CA ARG A 75 -3.91 -2.89 16.78
C ARG A 75 -5.40 -3.15 16.54
N ARG A 76 -6.28 -2.27 17.04
CA ARG A 76 -7.73 -2.37 16.78
C ARG A 76 -8.08 -2.24 15.30
N ARG A 77 -7.23 -1.58 14.52
CA ARG A 77 -7.35 -1.42 13.06
C ARG A 77 -6.55 -2.44 12.26
N GLY A 78 -5.89 -3.40 12.93
CA GLY A 78 -5.12 -4.46 12.24
C GLY A 78 -3.78 -3.99 11.71
N LEU A 79 -3.38 -2.79 12.11
CA LEU A 79 -2.14 -2.17 11.68
C LEU A 79 -1.02 -2.53 12.68
N PRO A 80 0.18 -2.88 12.19
CA PRO A 80 1.32 -3.19 13.05
C PRO A 80 1.70 -2.02 13.98
N PRO A 81 1.93 -2.26 15.27
CA PRO A 81 2.38 -1.23 16.22
C PRO A 81 3.71 -0.58 15.84
N ALA A 82 4.56 -1.29 15.08
CA ALA A 82 5.85 -0.79 14.61
C ALA A 82 5.75 0.53 13.85
N ILE A 83 4.57 0.84 13.26
CA ILE A 83 4.30 2.13 12.61
C ILE A 83 4.60 3.31 13.54
N VAL A 84 4.23 3.24 14.83
CA VAL A 84 4.36 4.37 15.77
C VAL A 84 5.81 4.81 15.94
N SER A 85 6.75 3.85 15.99
CA SER A 85 8.14 4.10 16.35
C SER A 85 9.09 4.21 15.17
N HIS A 86 8.59 4.22 13.93
CA HIS A 86 9.41 4.26 12.72
C HIS A 86 8.92 5.32 11.75
N GLU A 87 9.85 5.86 10.96
CA GLU A 87 9.53 6.73 9.82
C GLU A 87 8.98 5.91 8.63
N TYR A 88 8.25 6.57 7.73
CA TYR A 88 7.58 5.89 6.62
C TYR A 88 8.54 5.26 5.62
N GLU A 89 9.81 5.70 5.58
CA GLU A 89 10.86 5.11 4.75
C GLU A 89 11.53 3.89 5.38
N ALA A 90 11.28 3.60 6.67
CA ALA A 90 11.96 2.53 7.40
C ALA A 90 11.65 1.13 6.87
N PHE A 91 10.51 0.98 6.18
CA PHE A 91 10.05 -0.30 5.68
C PHE A 91 9.90 -0.31 4.15
N PRO A 92 10.07 -1.49 3.50
CA PRO A 92 9.80 -1.65 2.08
C PRO A 92 8.39 -1.16 1.76
N ARG A 93 8.27 -0.39 0.68
CA ARG A 93 7.02 0.27 0.31
C ARG A 93 6.83 0.33 -1.19
N GLY A 94 5.66 0.76 -1.63
CA GLY A 94 5.38 0.93 -3.04
C GLY A 94 4.08 1.67 -3.31
N ARG A 95 3.77 1.82 -4.59
CA ARG A 95 2.58 2.48 -5.10
C ARG A 95 2.01 1.70 -6.27
N VAL A 96 0.69 1.61 -6.30
CA VAL A 96 -0.11 1.15 -7.43
C VAL A 96 -0.65 2.38 -8.14
N VAL A 97 -0.38 2.50 -9.43
CA VAL A 97 -0.98 3.50 -10.33
C VAL A 97 -1.64 2.81 -11.50
N TYR A 98 -2.55 3.49 -12.18
CA TYR A 98 -3.09 3.04 -13.45
C TYR A 98 -2.58 3.94 -14.58
N MET A 99 -1.84 3.37 -15.53
CA MET A 99 -1.38 4.07 -16.72
C MET A 99 -2.52 4.09 -17.73
N ARG A 100 -2.97 5.28 -18.17
CA ARG A 100 -4.07 5.39 -19.15
C ARG A 100 -3.64 4.89 -20.53
N GLU A 101 -2.36 5.06 -20.85
CA GLU A 101 -1.72 4.45 -22.00
C GLU A 101 -0.45 3.74 -21.51
N PRO A 102 -0.33 2.40 -21.63
CA PRO A 102 -1.17 1.47 -22.42
C PRO A 102 -2.35 0.80 -21.68
N ALA A 103 -3.04 1.50 -20.77
CA ALA A 103 -4.21 0.99 -20.03
C ALA A 103 -3.91 -0.26 -19.17
N LEU A 104 -3.01 -0.10 -18.18
CA LEU A 104 -2.69 -1.15 -17.21
C LEU A 104 -2.32 -0.58 -15.82
N PHE A 105 -2.42 -1.44 -14.81
CA PHE A 105 -1.87 -1.15 -13.49
C PHE A 105 -0.35 -1.31 -13.48
N THR A 106 0.34 -0.37 -12.85
CA THR A 106 1.79 -0.47 -12.60
C THR A 106 2.03 -0.44 -11.10
N LEU A 107 2.65 -1.49 -10.60
CA LEU A 107 3.09 -1.63 -9.21
C LEU A 107 4.56 -1.22 -9.16
N TYR A 108 4.82 -0.01 -8.67
CA TYR A 108 6.17 0.43 -8.32
C TYR A 108 6.45 -0.05 -6.90
N ALA A 109 7.35 -1.02 -6.74
CA ALA A 109 7.58 -1.68 -5.46
C ALA A 109 9.06 -1.74 -5.12
N ASP A 110 9.38 -1.62 -3.83
CA ASP A 110 10.65 -2.09 -3.30
C ASP A 110 10.88 -3.57 -3.70
N ARG A 111 12.13 -3.92 -4.06
CA ARG A 111 12.53 -5.28 -4.46
C ARG A 111 12.18 -6.35 -3.41
N HIS A 112 12.20 -6.00 -2.13
CA HIS A 112 11.86 -6.90 -1.03
C HIS A 112 10.38 -7.30 -1.04
N LEU A 113 9.53 -6.54 -1.74
CA LEU A 113 8.10 -6.82 -1.92
C LEU A 113 7.75 -7.47 -3.27
N GLN A 114 8.74 -7.73 -4.12
CA GLN A 114 8.53 -8.29 -5.46
C GLN A 114 8.57 -9.83 -5.52
N ARG A 115 8.61 -10.50 -4.36
CA ARG A 115 8.45 -11.97 -4.30
C ARG A 115 7.06 -12.36 -4.84
N PRO A 116 6.92 -13.44 -5.63
CA PRO A 116 5.67 -13.81 -6.27
C PRO A 116 4.47 -13.83 -5.31
N GLU A 117 4.63 -14.42 -4.13
CA GLU A 117 3.58 -14.54 -3.12
C GLU A 117 3.18 -13.17 -2.56
N THR A 118 4.16 -12.28 -2.34
CA THR A 118 3.91 -10.92 -1.89
C THR A 118 3.18 -10.11 -2.96
N VAL A 119 3.59 -10.22 -4.23
CA VAL A 119 2.93 -9.56 -5.35
C VAL A 119 1.48 -10.04 -5.48
N THR A 120 1.23 -11.36 -5.43
CA THR A 120 -0.14 -11.90 -5.46
C THR A 120 -1.00 -11.32 -4.34
N ASN A 121 -0.45 -11.18 -3.13
CA ASN A 121 -1.19 -10.59 -2.01
C ASN A 121 -1.45 -9.08 -2.22
N ILE A 122 -0.48 -8.33 -2.75
CA ILE A 122 -0.70 -6.92 -3.12
C ILE A 122 -1.80 -6.83 -4.18
N LEU A 123 -1.74 -7.61 -5.25
CA LEU A 123 -2.77 -7.60 -6.29
C LEU A 123 -4.17 -7.92 -5.72
N ARG A 124 -4.27 -8.88 -4.80
CA ARG A 124 -5.53 -9.16 -4.10
C ARG A 124 -6.00 -7.94 -3.31
N LEU A 125 -5.13 -7.33 -2.50
CA LEU A 125 -5.43 -6.15 -1.67
C LEU A 125 -5.79 -4.89 -2.46
N PHE A 126 -5.50 -4.85 -3.77
CA PHE A 126 -5.88 -3.77 -4.67
C PHE A 126 -7.00 -4.14 -5.66
N GLY A 127 -7.52 -5.38 -5.62
CA GLY A 127 -8.59 -5.82 -6.50
C GLY A 127 -8.14 -6.06 -7.95
N LEU A 128 -6.88 -6.45 -8.13
CA LEU A 128 -6.19 -6.51 -9.44
C LEU A 128 -5.94 -7.93 -9.95
N ALA A 129 -6.51 -8.96 -9.30
CA ALA A 129 -6.22 -10.36 -9.65
C ALA A 129 -6.60 -10.73 -11.09
N GLY A 130 -7.61 -10.07 -11.68
CA GLY A 130 -8.01 -10.23 -13.08
C GLY A 130 -7.53 -9.10 -14.00
N GLU A 131 -6.78 -8.14 -13.48
CA GLU A 131 -6.42 -6.93 -14.20
C GLU A 131 -5.05 -7.02 -14.86
N ARG A 132 -4.89 -6.34 -16.00
CA ARG A 132 -3.57 -6.20 -16.63
C ARG A 132 -2.68 -5.37 -15.72
N HIS A 133 -1.54 -5.93 -15.36
CA HIS A 133 -0.59 -5.26 -14.49
C HIS A 133 0.87 -5.56 -14.87
N THR A 134 1.77 -4.70 -14.40
CA THR A 134 3.22 -4.93 -14.42
C THR A 134 3.82 -4.54 -13.07
N VAL A 135 4.89 -5.21 -12.68
CA VAL A 135 5.65 -4.90 -11.47
C VAL A 135 6.98 -4.30 -11.87
N ARG A 136 7.33 -3.15 -11.29
CA ARG A 136 8.55 -2.42 -11.57
C ARG A 136 9.27 -2.08 -10.27
N SER A 137 10.59 -2.15 -10.33
CA SER A 137 11.44 -1.59 -9.28
C SER A 137 11.50 -0.08 -9.43
N ASP A 138 11.38 0.64 -8.31
CA ASP A 138 11.57 2.10 -8.26
C ASP A 138 12.67 2.42 -7.24
N ALA A 139 13.68 3.18 -7.66
CA ALA A 139 14.75 3.62 -6.77
C ALA A 139 14.24 4.47 -5.61
N HIS A 140 13.16 5.22 -5.81
CA HIS A 140 12.50 6.04 -4.80
C HIS A 140 11.94 5.20 -3.64
N TYR A 141 11.59 3.93 -3.90
CA TYR A 141 11.00 3.04 -2.89
C TYR A 141 11.99 2.10 -2.21
N ARG A 142 13.27 2.12 -2.59
CA ARG A 142 14.27 1.24 -1.98
C ARG A 142 14.50 1.60 -0.51
N THR A 143 14.24 0.67 0.39
CA THR A 143 14.89 0.63 1.70
C THR A 143 16.38 0.39 1.52
N ARG A 144 17.21 1.04 2.32
CA ARG A 144 18.66 0.76 2.33
C ARG A 144 18.88 -0.67 2.80
N ASP A 145 19.80 -1.38 2.15
CA ASP A 145 20.33 -2.66 2.66
C ASP A 145 21.02 -2.40 4.00
N GLY A 146 20.30 -2.59 5.09
CA GLY A 146 20.83 -2.19 6.40
C GLY A 146 19.85 -2.38 7.54
N GLY A 147 19.42 -3.63 7.74
CA GLY A 147 18.64 -4.03 8.90
C GLY A 147 18.36 -5.53 8.85
N GLN A 148 19.39 -6.36 8.98
CA GLN A 148 19.17 -7.72 9.46
C GLN A 148 18.57 -7.57 10.86
N PHE A 149 17.26 -7.75 10.96
CA PHE A 149 16.60 -7.94 12.25
C PHE A 149 16.84 -9.40 12.63
N THR A 150 17.97 -9.63 13.31
CA THR A 150 18.21 -10.82 14.15
C THR A 150 17.32 -10.77 15.38
#